data_AF-A0A1E3GS36-F1
#
_entry.id   AF-A0A1E3GS36-F1
#
_cell.length_a   1.000
_cell.length_b   1.000
_cell.length_c   1.000
_cell.angle_alpha   90.00
_cell.angle_beta   90.00
_cell.angle_gamma   90.00
#
_symmetry.space_group_name_H-M   'P 1'
#
loop_
_entity.id
_entity.type
_entity.pdbx_description
1 polymer ?
#
loop_
_entity_poly.entity_id
_entity_poly.type
_entity_poly.pdbx_seq_one_letter_code
_entity_poly.pdbx_strand_id
1 'polypeptide(L)'
;MAGMFILALTIAIIAYWAGLAEAVNRWSNQEEYSHGFLIPLVTIFILWEKRHLINATKGPPMWTGVLVSVIAVIIFIVGEISALYLLIQYSFVLMLLGLSMIYVGRATKYTLAPILLLLFAIPLPYVVEVVLTAKLQLFSSWLGVQVIRLFQIPVFLEGNIIDLGVYQLQVVEACSGLRYLFPLMSLGFIAAYFYQAAFWKRATVFLMTIPITIFMNSFRIGVIGVMVDNWGISMAEGFLHDFEGWIIFMACAAMLFLLVVLLEKIAPSRKSLSQLFGVVDHASANNMFRDSNKSYTYGPFFVFIIILLIALISTKFVDSRVEEAPPHEDLISFPLQFPDWIGQHDKLDDRVVDKLGMTDYLFANYTSIDRNIVNVYVAYYESQRKGQSPHSPRVCIPGGGWEISEFNRTQVDGQPINRVIIKNGDQEQLVYYWFQGRGRQIANEYTNKWYLFKDALLENRTDGALVRYVTPIIPGESHQNADARIQSLMQHTSPELNRYIPE
;
A
#
# COMPACT_ATOMS: atom_id res chain seq x y z
N MET A 1 -24.25 11.90 -28.16
CA MET A 1 -24.00 11.44 -26.77
C MET A 1 -23.02 10.27 -26.69
N ALA A 2 -23.21 9.15 -27.40
CA ALA A 2 -22.27 8.02 -27.36
C ALA A 2 -20.84 8.40 -27.79
N GLY A 3 -20.69 9.12 -28.92
CA GLY A 3 -19.39 9.60 -29.37
C GLY A 3 -18.68 10.53 -28.37
N MET A 4 -19.43 11.40 -27.69
CA MET A 4 -18.86 12.28 -26.65
C MET A 4 -18.43 11.50 -25.41
N PHE A 5 -19.19 10.47 -25.01
CA PHE A 5 -18.80 9.58 -23.90
C PHE A 5 -17.51 8.81 -24.23
N ILE A 6 -17.41 8.26 -25.43
CA ILE A 6 -16.20 7.59 -25.90
C ILE A 6 -15.02 8.57 -25.89
N LEU A 7 -15.19 9.76 -26.45
CA LEU A 7 -14.16 10.81 -26.43
C LEU A 7 -13.72 11.14 -25.00
N ALA A 8 -14.66 11.34 -24.09
CA ALA A 8 -14.38 11.66 -22.70
C ALA A 8 -13.61 10.54 -21.99
N LEU A 9 -14.01 9.29 -22.21
CA LEU A 9 -13.34 8.12 -21.66
C LEU A 9 -11.93 7.97 -22.23
N THR A 10 -11.75 8.18 -23.53
CA THR A 10 -10.43 8.14 -24.19
C THR A 10 -9.50 9.21 -23.62
N ILE A 11 -9.96 10.46 -23.48
CA ILE A 11 -9.15 11.54 -22.88
C ILE A 11 -8.79 11.20 -21.43
N ALA A 12 -9.74 10.67 -20.65
CA ALA A 12 -9.48 10.24 -19.28
C ALA A 12 -8.43 9.12 -19.22
N ILE A 13 -8.51 8.09 -20.06
CA ILE A 13 -7.51 7.01 -20.08
C ILE A 13 -6.13 7.54 -20.45
N ILE A 14 -6.03 8.44 -21.44
CA ILE A 14 -4.76 9.03 -21.86
C ILE A 14 -4.18 9.90 -20.73
N ALA A 15 -4.99 10.77 -20.13
CA ALA A 15 -4.54 11.66 -19.06
C ALA A 15 -4.07 10.87 -17.83
N TYR A 16 -4.71 9.75 -17.52
CA TYR A 16 -4.40 8.93 -16.34
C TYR A 16 -3.44 7.78 -16.62
N TRP A 17 -2.83 7.74 -17.81
CA TRP A 17 -2.04 6.60 -18.27
C TRP A 17 -0.91 6.22 -17.31
N ALA A 18 -0.21 7.20 -16.73
CA ALA A 18 0.89 6.94 -15.80
C ALA A 18 0.43 6.15 -14.56
N GLY A 19 -0.66 6.57 -13.91
CA GLY A 19 -1.22 5.86 -12.76
C GLY A 19 -1.83 4.50 -13.11
N LEU A 20 -2.44 4.37 -14.29
CA LEU A 20 -2.99 3.09 -14.76
C LEU A 20 -1.88 2.09 -15.13
N ALA A 21 -0.81 2.55 -15.78
CA ALA A 21 0.34 1.74 -16.13
C ALA A 21 1.10 1.25 -14.89
N GLU A 22 1.22 2.09 -13.85
CA GLU A 22 1.78 1.67 -12.56
C GLU A 22 0.93 0.55 -11.94
N ALA A 23 -0.41 0.68 -11.96
CA ALA A 23 -1.27 -0.34 -11.38
C ALA A 23 -1.07 -1.69 -12.10
N VAL A 24 -1.05 -1.66 -13.44
CA VAL A 24 -0.77 -2.85 -14.27
C VAL A 24 0.62 -3.42 -14.00
N ASN A 25 1.63 -2.57 -13.82
CA ASN A 25 2.97 -3.00 -13.45
C ASN A 25 2.97 -3.74 -12.10
N ARG A 26 2.25 -3.24 -11.09
CA ARG A 26 2.10 -3.93 -9.80
C ARG A 26 1.33 -5.24 -9.94
N TRP A 27 0.25 -5.28 -10.71
CA TRP A 27 -0.50 -6.53 -10.96
C TRP A 27 0.35 -7.61 -11.65
N SER A 28 1.35 -7.20 -12.43
CA SER A 28 2.21 -8.10 -13.20
C SER A 28 3.40 -8.63 -12.39
N ASN A 29 3.92 -7.82 -11.46
CA ASN A 29 5.15 -8.13 -10.72
C ASN A 29 4.91 -8.50 -9.25
N GLN A 30 3.70 -8.33 -8.72
CA GLN A 30 3.35 -8.64 -7.34
C GLN A 30 2.15 -9.58 -7.30
N GLU A 31 2.35 -10.78 -6.77
CA GLU A 31 1.38 -11.87 -6.85
C GLU A 31 0.07 -11.55 -6.12
N GLU A 32 0.14 -10.85 -5.00
CA GLU A 32 -1.02 -10.44 -4.19
C GLU A 32 -1.95 -9.44 -4.88
N TYR A 33 -1.49 -8.79 -5.96
CA TYR A 33 -2.30 -7.88 -6.77
C TYR A 33 -2.71 -8.44 -8.13
N SER A 34 -2.37 -9.70 -8.42
CA SER A 34 -2.68 -10.36 -9.70
C SER A 34 -4.18 -10.37 -10.05
N HIS A 35 -5.07 -10.37 -9.04
CA HIS A 35 -6.53 -10.26 -9.25
C HIS A 35 -6.95 -8.93 -9.89
N GLY A 36 -6.10 -7.89 -9.82
CA GLY A 36 -6.35 -6.56 -10.35
C GLY A 36 -6.72 -6.55 -11.83
N PHE A 37 -6.18 -7.47 -12.65
CA PHE A 37 -6.56 -7.62 -14.06
C PHE A 37 -8.03 -8.00 -14.27
N LEU A 38 -8.60 -8.81 -13.37
CA LEU A 38 -9.97 -9.30 -13.48
C LEU A 38 -10.99 -8.21 -13.11
N ILE A 39 -10.62 -7.30 -12.21
CA ILE A 39 -11.55 -6.33 -11.63
C ILE A 39 -12.15 -5.36 -12.69
N PRO A 40 -11.38 -4.73 -13.60
CA PRO A 40 -11.95 -3.93 -14.68
C PRO A 40 -12.90 -4.73 -15.58
N LEU A 41 -12.58 -5.99 -15.88
CA LEU A 41 -13.41 -6.86 -16.72
C LEU A 41 -14.74 -7.17 -16.05
N VAL A 42 -14.72 -7.50 -14.75
CA VAL A 42 -15.92 -7.72 -13.95
C VAL A 42 -16.75 -6.45 -13.85
N THR A 43 -16.12 -5.29 -13.63
CA THR A 43 -16.81 -4.00 -13.63
C THR A 43 -17.55 -3.74 -14.95
N ILE A 44 -16.89 -3.94 -16.10
CA ILE A 44 -17.51 -3.79 -17.42
C ILE A 44 -18.67 -4.79 -17.59
N PHE A 45 -18.48 -6.04 -17.19
CA PHE A 45 -19.52 -7.06 -17.25
C PHE A 45 -20.77 -6.69 -16.43
N ILE A 46 -20.60 -6.23 -15.19
CA ILE A 46 -21.73 -5.81 -14.35
C ILE A 46 -22.45 -4.60 -14.96
N LEU A 47 -21.70 -3.62 -15.49
CA LEU A 47 -22.30 -2.48 -16.18
C LEU A 47 -23.07 -2.91 -17.44
N TRP A 48 -22.58 -3.90 -18.17
CA TRP A 48 -23.24 -4.49 -19.32
C TRP A 48 -24.52 -5.25 -18.95
N GLU A 49 -24.49 -6.05 -17.88
CA GLU A 49 -25.67 -6.73 -17.34
C GLU A 49 -26.75 -5.72 -16.92
N LYS A 50 -26.37 -4.61 -16.28
CA LYS A 50 -27.28 -3.53 -15.86
C LYS A 50 -27.69 -2.57 -16.98
N ARG A 51 -27.25 -2.75 -18.23
CA ARG A 51 -27.49 -1.78 -19.32
C ARG A 51 -28.98 -1.43 -19.52
N HIS A 52 -29.87 -2.40 -19.36
CA HIS A 52 -31.31 -2.20 -19.55
C HIS A 52 -31.90 -1.30 -18.45
N LEU A 53 -31.52 -1.52 -17.19
CA LEU A 53 -31.92 -0.67 -16.06
C LEU A 53 -31.34 0.74 -16.17
N ILE A 54 -30.07 0.83 -16.55
CA ILE A 54 -29.37 2.11 -16.73
C ILE A 54 -30.07 2.94 -17.81
N ASN A 55 -30.36 2.32 -18.96
CA ASN A 55 -31.05 2.99 -20.06
C ASN A 55 -32.50 3.35 -19.71
N ALA A 56 -33.22 2.51 -18.96
CA ALA A 56 -34.59 2.78 -18.53
C ALA A 56 -34.69 3.91 -17.49
N THR A 57 -33.67 4.07 -16.64
CA THR A 57 -33.64 5.09 -15.57
C THR A 57 -32.78 6.30 -15.94
N LYS A 58 -32.31 6.37 -17.19
CA LYS A 58 -31.42 7.43 -17.67
C LYS A 58 -32.13 8.78 -17.50
N GLY A 59 -31.46 9.73 -16.86
CA GLY A 59 -32.00 11.05 -16.54
C GLY A 59 -31.16 12.19 -17.09
N PRO A 60 -31.54 13.46 -16.80
CA PRO A 60 -30.74 14.63 -17.15
C PRO A 60 -29.33 14.55 -16.53
N PRO A 61 -28.32 15.17 -17.17
CA PRO A 61 -26.99 15.34 -16.58
C PRO A 61 -27.07 16.02 -15.21
N MET A 62 -26.32 15.51 -14.24
CA MET A 62 -26.25 16.10 -12.90
C MET A 62 -25.04 17.02 -12.79
N TRP A 63 -25.26 18.30 -12.45
CA TRP A 63 -24.19 19.28 -12.21
C TRP A 63 -23.28 18.89 -11.04
N THR A 64 -23.78 18.13 -10.07
CA THR A 64 -22.95 17.55 -9.01
C THR A 64 -21.86 16.64 -9.55
N GLY A 65 -22.06 16.02 -10.73
CA GLY A 65 -21.01 15.29 -11.42
C GLY A 65 -19.83 16.17 -11.82
N VAL A 66 -20.08 17.43 -12.23
CA VAL A 66 -19.01 18.41 -12.55
C VAL A 66 -18.19 18.73 -11.30
N LEU A 67 -18.84 18.93 -10.15
CA LEU A 67 -18.15 19.16 -8.88
C LEU A 67 -17.26 17.97 -8.50
N VAL A 68 -17.76 16.74 -8.65
CA VAL A 68 -16.98 15.52 -8.42
C VAL A 68 -15.78 15.45 -9.37
N SER A 69 -15.94 15.85 -10.64
CA SER A 69 -14.85 15.88 -11.62
C SER A 69 -13.81 16.96 -11.32
N VAL A 70 -14.20 18.13 -10.82
CA VAL A 70 -13.26 19.16 -10.37
C VAL A 70 -12.44 18.64 -9.20
N ILE A 71 -13.08 18.01 -8.20
CA ILE A 71 -12.38 17.39 -7.07
C ILE A 71 -11.42 16.30 -7.56
N ALA A 72 -11.85 15.46 -8.51
CA ALA A 72 -10.99 14.45 -9.12
C ALA A 72 -9.76 15.07 -9.78
N VAL A 73 -9.91 16.14 -10.57
CA VAL A 73 -8.76 16.82 -11.20
C VAL A 73 -7.83 17.47 -10.17
N ILE A 74 -8.36 18.05 -9.09
CA ILE A 74 -7.51 18.58 -8.02
C ILE A 74 -6.67 17.47 -7.40
N ILE A 75 -7.29 16.33 -7.04
CA ILE A 75 -6.57 15.17 -6.49
C ILE A 75 -5.56 14.60 -7.50
N PHE A 76 -5.94 14.57 -8.78
CA PHE A 76 -5.07 14.16 -9.88
C PHE A 76 -3.80 15.02 -9.97
N ILE A 77 -3.96 16.35 -10.04
CA ILE A 77 -2.85 17.31 -10.10
C ILE A 77 -1.96 17.18 -8.86
N VAL A 78 -2.55 17.03 -7.67
CA VAL A 78 -1.80 16.77 -6.44
C VAL A 78 -1.00 15.47 -6.55
N GLY A 79 -1.60 14.41 -7.10
CA GLY A 79 -0.94 13.13 -7.35
C GLY A 79 0.24 13.23 -8.32
N GLU A 80 0.07 13.93 -9.43
CA GLU A 80 1.11 14.20 -10.42
C GLU A 80 2.27 15.00 -9.80
N ILE A 81 1.97 16.10 -9.09
CA ILE A 81 3.00 16.95 -8.44
C ILE A 81 3.72 16.21 -7.32
N SER A 82 3.01 15.39 -6.54
CA SER A 82 3.59 14.66 -5.40
C SER A 82 4.21 13.31 -5.79
N ALA A 83 4.15 12.92 -7.08
CA ALA A 83 4.49 11.59 -7.57
C ALA A 83 3.81 10.43 -6.80
N LEU A 84 2.57 10.63 -6.36
CA LEU A 84 1.78 9.63 -5.64
C LEU A 84 0.77 8.98 -6.60
N TYR A 85 1.17 7.87 -7.24
CA TYR A 85 0.32 7.12 -8.17
C TYR A 85 -1.04 6.72 -7.57
N LEU A 86 -1.08 6.44 -6.26
CA LEU A 86 -2.31 6.13 -5.54
C LEU A 86 -3.36 7.25 -5.66
N LEU A 87 -2.94 8.52 -5.58
CA LEU A 87 -3.86 9.66 -5.70
C LEU A 87 -4.42 9.76 -7.12
N ILE A 88 -3.57 9.53 -8.12
CA ILE A 88 -3.97 9.48 -9.54
C ILE A 88 -5.01 8.37 -9.78
N GLN A 89 -4.79 7.19 -9.20
CA GLN A 89 -5.69 6.04 -9.33
C GLN A 89 -7.04 6.28 -8.64
N TYR A 90 -7.03 6.83 -7.42
CA TYR A 90 -8.28 7.20 -6.73
C TYR A 90 -9.03 8.31 -7.45
N SER A 91 -8.33 9.31 -7.99
CA SER A 91 -9.00 10.35 -8.76
C SER A 91 -9.54 9.83 -10.09
N PHE A 92 -8.96 8.78 -10.68
CA PHE A 92 -9.53 8.14 -11.87
C PHE A 92 -10.91 7.53 -11.56
N VAL A 93 -11.04 6.83 -10.43
CA VAL A 93 -12.33 6.27 -10.00
C VAL A 93 -13.36 7.37 -9.75
N LEU A 94 -12.96 8.46 -9.08
CA LEU A 94 -13.83 9.64 -8.90
C LEU A 94 -14.21 10.30 -10.22
N MET A 95 -13.28 10.38 -11.18
CA MET A 95 -13.51 10.90 -12.52
C MET A 95 -14.56 10.06 -13.27
N LEU A 96 -14.49 8.73 -13.18
CA LEU A 96 -15.49 7.82 -13.74
C LEU A 96 -16.86 7.98 -13.08
N LEU A 97 -16.91 8.21 -11.76
CA LEU A 97 -18.16 8.54 -11.06
C LEU A 97 -18.75 9.86 -11.56
N GLY A 98 -17.93 10.90 -11.70
CA GLY A 98 -18.35 12.19 -12.27
C GLY A 98 -18.89 12.04 -13.70
N LEU A 99 -18.17 11.29 -14.56
CA LEU A 99 -18.61 10.96 -15.91
C LEU A 99 -19.95 10.22 -15.91
N SER A 100 -20.13 9.24 -15.01
CA SER A 100 -21.41 8.54 -14.85
C SER A 100 -22.54 9.49 -14.47
N MET A 101 -22.32 10.36 -13.48
CA MET A 101 -23.32 11.33 -13.02
C MET A 101 -23.77 12.29 -14.12
N ILE A 102 -22.85 12.65 -15.03
CA ILE A 102 -23.13 13.53 -16.16
C ILE A 102 -23.77 12.76 -17.32
N TYR A 103 -23.30 11.54 -17.61
CA TYR A 103 -23.73 10.78 -18.79
C TYR A 103 -25.05 10.04 -18.60
N VAL A 104 -25.28 9.43 -17.43
CA VAL A 104 -26.50 8.65 -17.14
C VAL A 104 -27.41 9.29 -16.10
N GLY A 105 -26.97 10.36 -15.42
CA GLY A 105 -27.78 11.08 -14.45
C GLY A 105 -28.11 10.23 -13.23
N ARG A 106 -29.39 10.24 -12.80
CA ARG A 106 -29.90 9.47 -11.64
C ARG A 106 -29.68 7.95 -11.76
N ALA A 107 -29.48 7.41 -12.96
CA ALA A 107 -29.11 6.02 -13.16
C ALA A 107 -27.72 5.67 -12.59
N THR A 108 -26.92 6.65 -12.17
CA THR A 108 -25.62 6.43 -11.51
C THR A 108 -25.72 5.55 -10.26
N LYS A 109 -26.89 5.49 -9.61
CA LYS A 109 -27.10 4.54 -8.50
C LYS A 109 -26.85 3.07 -8.89
N TYR A 110 -26.99 2.71 -10.18
CA TYR A 110 -26.71 1.37 -10.69
C TYR A 110 -25.24 1.17 -11.12
N THR A 111 -24.52 2.26 -11.42
CA THR A 111 -23.11 2.23 -11.84
C THR A 111 -22.15 2.49 -10.69
N LEU A 112 -22.62 3.08 -9.58
CA LEU A 112 -21.82 3.46 -8.41
C LEU A 112 -21.04 2.26 -7.84
N ALA A 113 -21.73 1.17 -7.49
CA ALA A 113 -21.06 0.01 -6.90
C ALA A 113 -20.10 -0.69 -7.88
N PRO A 114 -20.44 -0.90 -9.18
CA PRO A 114 -19.47 -1.38 -10.17
C PRO A 114 -18.25 -0.46 -10.34
N ILE A 115 -18.43 0.87 -10.33
CA ILE A 115 -17.27 1.78 -10.43
C ILE A 115 -16.42 1.71 -9.15
N LEU A 116 -17.04 1.65 -7.97
CA LEU A 116 -16.31 1.48 -6.70
C LEU A 116 -15.60 0.14 -6.58
N LEU A 117 -16.04 -0.90 -7.30
CA LEU A 117 -15.32 -2.17 -7.37
C LEU A 117 -13.89 -1.99 -7.91
N LEU A 118 -13.63 -0.97 -8.75
CA LEU A 118 -12.28 -0.67 -9.24
C LEU A 118 -11.30 -0.30 -8.13
N LEU A 119 -11.78 0.15 -6.95
CA LEU A 119 -10.90 0.42 -5.81
C LEU A 119 -10.15 -0.83 -5.34
N PHE A 120 -10.69 -2.02 -5.55
CA PHE A 120 -10.02 -3.28 -5.21
C PHE A 120 -8.90 -3.66 -6.19
N ALA A 121 -8.85 -3.02 -7.35
CA ALA A 121 -7.75 -3.14 -8.30
C ALA A 121 -6.60 -2.19 -7.96
N ILE A 122 -6.83 -1.18 -7.10
CA ILE A 122 -5.84 -0.17 -6.75
C ILE A 122 -4.92 -0.73 -5.66
N PRO A 123 -3.60 -0.83 -5.91
CA PRO A 123 -2.67 -1.31 -4.91
C PRO A 123 -2.61 -0.39 -3.69
N LEU A 124 -2.42 -0.96 -2.49
CA LEU A 124 -2.36 -0.16 -1.27
C LEU A 124 -1.06 0.68 -1.21
N PRO A 125 -1.06 1.78 -0.42
CA PRO A 125 0.19 2.47 -0.11
C PRO A 125 1.19 1.49 0.52
N TYR A 126 2.43 1.48 0.02
CA TYR A 126 3.48 0.54 0.44
C TYR A 126 3.65 0.44 1.96
N VAL A 127 3.60 1.57 2.68
CA VAL A 127 3.69 1.61 4.15
C VAL A 127 2.57 0.79 4.81
N VAL A 128 1.34 0.92 4.31
CA VAL A 128 0.18 0.18 4.85
C VAL A 128 0.35 -1.30 4.58
N GLU A 129 0.81 -1.66 3.38
CA GLU A 129 1.06 -3.03 2.97
C GLU A 129 2.10 -3.70 3.86
N VAL A 130 3.29 -3.12 4.04
CA VAL A 130 4.35 -3.71 4.87
C VAL A 130 3.91 -3.86 6.33
N VAL A 131 3.24 -2.85 6.90
CA VAL A 131 2.71 -2.94 8.27
C VAL A 131 1.66 -4.05 8.38
N LEU A 132 0.79 -4.18 7.38
CA LEU A 132 -0.22 -5.23 7.35
C LEU A 132 0.43 -6.61 7.22
N THR A 133 1.40 -6.77 6.31
CA THR A 133 2.21 -7.98 6.12
C THR A 133 2.83 -8.43 7.44
N ALA A 134 3.58 -7.56 8.12
CA ALA A 134 4.25 -7.89 9.37
C ALA A 134 3.26 -8.31 10.47
N LYS A 135 2.16 -7.56 10.64
CA LYS A 135 1.14 -7.90 11.64
C LYS A 135 0.44 -9.22 11.34
N LEU A 136 0.11 -9.47 10.07
CA LEU A 136 -0.54 -10.72 9.67
C LEU A 136 0.40 -11.92 9.78
N GLN A 137 1.70 -11.74 9.53
CA GLN A 137 2.72 -12.79 9.75
C GLN A 137 2.80 -13.18 11.22
N LEU A 138 2.95 -12.21 12.14
CA LEU A 138 3.02 -12.49 13.57
C LEU A 138 1.75 -13.21 14.05
N PHE A 139 0.58 -12.70 13.66
CA PHE A 139 -0.69 -13.30 14.07
C PHE A 139 -0.91 -14.69 13.45
N SER A 140 -0.57 -14.87 12.17
CA SER A 140 -0.72 -16.17 11.50
C SER A 140 0.26 -17.21 12.01
N SER A 141 1.49 -16.80 12.36
CA SER A 141 2.50 -17.67 12.98
C SER A 141 2.04 -18.12 14.36
N TRP A 142 1.50 -17.21 15.17
CA TRP A 142 0.95 -17.53 16.48
C TRP A 142 -0.19 -18.54 16.41
N LEU A 143 -1.16 -18.34 15.50
CA LEU A 143 -2.25 -19.31 15.28
C LEU A 143 -1.75 -20.63 14.68
N GLY A 144 -0.81 -20.59 13.73
CA GLY A 144 -0.20 -21.79 13.15
C GLY A 144 0.50 -22.65 14.20
N VAL A 145 1.18 -22.04 15.16
CA VAL A 145 1.77 -22.73 16.32
C VAL A 145 0.72 -23.40 17.20
N GLN A 146 -0.47 -22.79 17.37
CA GLN A 146 -1.56 -23.48 18.09
C GLN A 146 -2.01 -24.74 17.35
N VAL A 147 -2.05 -24.71 16.02
CA VAL A 147 -2.34 -25.90 15.21
C VAL A 147 -1.26 -26.97 15.41
N ILE A 148 0.03 -26.62 15.39
CA ILE A 148 1.14 -27.58 15.64
C ILE A 148 1.02 -28.20 17.04
N ARG A 149 0.79 -27.36 18.06
CA ARG A 149 0.64 -27.81 19.46
C ARG A 149 -0.57 -28.73 19.66
N LEU A 150 -1.62 -28.59 18.85
CA LEU A 150 -2.77 -29.49 18.88
C LEU A 150 -2.36 -30.94 18.58
N PHE A 151 -1.33 -31.14 17.74
CA PHE A 151 -0.74 -32.44 17.42
C PHE A 151 0.33 -32.90 18.43
N GLN A 152 0.48 -32.21 19.57
CA GLN A 152 1.45 -32.53 20.63
C GLN A 152 2.92 -32.44 20.19
N ILE A 153 3.21 -31.63 19.18
CA ILE A 153 4.57 -31.38 18.69
C ILE A 153 5.21 -30.24 19.49
N PRO A 154 6.41 -30.42 20.07
CA PRO A 154 7.12 -29.36 20.78
C PRO A 154 7.57 -28.29 19.78
N VAL A 155 7.18 -27.03 20.03
CA VAL A 155 7.44 -25.91 19.12
C VAL A 155 7.63 -24.61 19.89
N PHE A 156 8.67 -23.88 19.51
CA PHE A 156 8.97 -22.54 20.02
C PHE A 156 8.68 -21.49 18.93
N LEU A 157 8.19 -20.33 19.34
CA LEU A 157 7.85 -19.23 18.43
C LEU A 157 8.60 -17.99 18.87
N GLU A 158 9.40 -17.44 17.97
CA GLU A 158 10.13 -16.19 18.15
C GLU A 158 9.82 -15.27 16.98
N GLY A 159 9.04 -14.21 17.21
CA GLY A 159 8.53 -13.35 16.15
C GLY A 159 7.73 -14.14 15.10
N ASN A 160 8.27 -14.24 13.88
CA ASN A 160 7.71 -15.00 12.76
C ASN A 160 8.50 -16.29 12.43
N ILE A 161 9.42 -16.70 13.32
CA ILE A 161 10.21 -17.94 13.20
C ILE A 161 9.59 -19.00 14.10
N ILE A 162 9.20 -20.12 13.49
CA ILE A 162 8.65 -21.30 14.15
C ILE A 162 9.77 -22.33 14.24
N ASP A 163 10.27 -22.58 15.44
CA ASP A 163 11.38 -23.49 15.70
C ASP A 163 10.86 -24.87 16.16
N LEU A 164 11.14 -25.89 15.35
CA LEU A 164 10.83 -27.31 15.61
C LEU A 164 12.06 -28.09 16.10
N GLY A 165 13.12 -27.40 16.52
CA GLY A 165 14.39 -27.95 16.98
C GLY A 165 15.34 -28.28 15.83
N VAL A 166 14.98 -29.25 14.98
CA VAL A 166 15.82 -29.66 13.84
C VAL A 166 15.59 -28.80 12.58
N TYR A 167 14.53 -28.01 12.57
CA TYR A 167 14.17 -27.16 11.44
C TYR A 167 13.49 -25.87 11.92
N GLN A 168 13.83 -24.75 11.27
CA GLN A 168 13.24 -23.45 11.53
C GLN A 168 12.38 -23.03 10.34
N LEU A 169 11.08 -22.94 10.57
CA LEU A 169 10.09 -22.44 9.60
C LEU A 169 9.98 -20.92 9.75
N GLN A 170 10.49 -20.19 8.77
CA GLN A 170 10.30 -18.74 8.72
C GLN A 170 9.07 -18.40 7.88
N VAL A 171 8.14 -17.64 8.46
CA VAL A 171 6.98 -17.11 7.73
C VAL A 171 7.43 -15.88 6.95
N VAL A 172 7.93 -16.10 5.73
CA VAL A 172 8.35 -15.07 4.77
C VAL A 172 7.17 -14.23 4.27
N GLU A 173 7.42 -13.12 3.58
CA GLU A 173 6.39 -12.16 3.12
C GLU A 173 5.28 -12.82 2.31
N ALA A 174 5.63 -13.82 1.48
CA ALA A 174 4.68 -14.62 0.71
C ALA A 174 3.66 -15.39 1.57
N CYS A 175 3.97 -15.65 2.85
CA CYS A 175 3.11 -16.34 3.80
C CYS A 175 2.33 -15.39 4.72
N SER A 176 2.32 -14.07 4.45
CA SER A 176 1.52 -13.09 5.20
C SER A 176 0.01 -13.27 5.04
N GLY A 177 -0.43 -13.98 4.00
CA GLY A 177 -1.84 -14.18 3.66
C GLY A 177 -2.44 -13.08 2.78
N LEU A 178 -1.70 -12.01 2.45
CA LEU A 178 -2.18 -10.95 1.54
C LEU A 178 -2.53 -11.47 0.15
N ARG A 179 -1.76 -12.44 -0.35
CA ARG A 179 -1.99 -13.15 -1.63
C ARG A 179 -3.39 -13.77 -1.75
N TYR A 180 -4.02 -14.10 -0.62
CA TYR A 180 -5.39 -14.62 -0.59
C TYR A 180 -6.39 -13.55 -0.14
N LEU A 181 -5.97 -12.63 0.72
CA LEU A 181 -6.84 -11.64 1.33
C LEU A 181 -7.41 -10.68 0.29
N PHE A 182 -6.56 -10.10 -0.57
CA PHE A 182 -7.01 -9.10 -1.54
C PHE A 182 -7.94 -9.68 -2.61
N PRO A 183 -7.64 -10.85 -3.23
CA PRO A 183 -8.58 -11.50 -4.14
C PRO A 183 -9.88 -11.91 -3.44
N LEU A 184 -9.81 -12.45 -2.21
CA LEU A 184 -11.01 -12.88 -1.48
C LEU A 184 -11.88 -11.70 -1.05
N MET A 185 -11.29 -10.57 -0.67
CA MET A 185 -12.04 -9.33 -0.40
C MET A 185 -12.77 -8.84 -1.65
N SER A 186 -12.10 -8.90 -2.81
CA SER A 186 -12.70 -8.52 -4.09
C SER A 186 -13.88 -9.43 -4.44
N LEU A 187 -13.68 -10.75 -4.33
CA LEU A 187 -14.73 -11.75 -4.51
C LEU A 187 -15.86 -11.57 -3.51
N GLY A 188 -15.55 -11.28 -2.24
CA GLY A 188 -16.52 -11.04 -1.19
C GLY A 188 -17.35 -9.80 -1.43
N PHE A 189 -16.77 -8.73 -1.98
CA PHE A 189 -17.52 -7.56 -2.41
C PHE A 189 -18.45 -7.88 -3.58
N ILE A 190 -17.96 -8.62 -4.58
CA ILE A 190 -18.78 -9.08 -5.72
C ILE A 190 -19.93 -9.96 -5.23
N ALA A 191 -19.65 -10.93 -4.37
CA ALA A 191 -20.65 -11.80 -3.76
C ALA A 191 -21.66 -10.98 -2.96
N ALA A 192 -21.21 -10.08 -2.08
CA ALA A 192 -22.08 -9.18 -1.32
C ALA A 192 -22.89 -8.25 -2.23
N TYR A 193 -22.38 -7.83 -3.39
CA TYR A 193 -23.11 -7.03 -4.37
C TYR A 193 -24.28 -7.79 -4.97
N PHE A 194 -24.04 -9.03 -5.42
CA PHE A 194 -25.08 -9.88 -6.03
C PHE A 194 -26.01 -10.54 -5.01
N TYR A 195 -25.58 -10.65 -3.76
CA TYR A 195 -26.37 -11.25 -2.69
C TYR A 195 -27.58 -10.36 -2.33
N GLN A 196 -28.77 -10.75 -2.81
CA GLN A 196 -30.03 -10.05 -2.60
C GLN A 196 -30.59 -10.23 -1.17
N ALA A 197 -29.80 -9.85 -0.17
CA ALA A 197 -30.11 -9.98 1.25
C ALA A 197 -30.07 -8.63 1.97
N ALA A 198 -30.46 -8.63 3.25
CA ALA A 198 -30.35 -7.46 4.11
C ALA A 198 -28.90 -6.95 4.17
N PHE A 199 -28.72 -5.63 4.32
CA PHE A 199 -27.40 -5.00 4.33
C PHE A 199 -26.44 -5.63 5.34
N TRP A 200 -26.91 -5.98 6.54
CA TRP A 200 -26.07 -6.61 7.56
C TRP A 200 -25.50 -7.96 7.11
N LYS A 201 -26.26 -8.80 6.39
CA LYS A 201 -25.78 -10.08 5.86
C LYS A 201 -24.69 -9.86 4.81
N ARG A 202 -24.92 -8.89 3.92
CA ARG A 202 -23.96 -8.50 2.87
C ARG A 202 -22.67 -7.97 3.49
N ALA A 203 -22.79 -7.14 4.53
CA ALA A 203 -21.65 -6.63 5.31
C ALA A 203 -20.92 -7.76 6.04
N THR A 204 -21.63 -8.71 6.67
CA THR A 204 -21.01 -9.87 7.33
C THR A 204 -20.23 -10.73 6.33
N VAL A 205 -20.80 -11.03 5.16
CA VAL A 205 -20.09 -11.80 4.11
C VAL A 205 -18.80 -11.09 3.71
N PHE A 206 -18.84 -9.79 3.44
CA PHE A 206 -17.65 -9.02 3.10
C PHE A 206 -16.63 -8.95 4.24
N LEU A 207 -17.06 -8.61 5.45
CA LEU A 207 -16.14 -8.46 6.59
C LEU A 207 -15.51 -9.79 7.01
N MET A 208 -16.19 -10.93 6.77
CA MET A 208 -15.67 -12.25 7.08
C MET A 208 -14.57 -12.71 6.13
N THR A 209 -14.34 -12.08 4.98
CA THR A 209 -13.20 -12.43 4.13
C THR A 209 -11.87 -12.26 4.86
N ILE A 210 -11.76 -11.28 5.76
CA ILE A 210 -10.55 -11.02 6.55
C ILE A 210 -10.25 -12.18 7.52
N PRO A 211 -11.10 -12.52 8.51
CA PRO A 211 -10.82 -13.61 9.44
C PRO A 211 -10.74 -14.97 8.75
N ILE A 212 -11.54 -15.23 7.70
CA ILE A 212 -11.47 -16.48 6.94
C ILE A 212 -10.08 -16.67 6.34
N THR A 213 -9.53 -15.64 5.69
CA THR A 213 -8.18 -15.72 5.10
C THR A 213 -7.11 -15.90 6.16
N ILE A 214 -7.16 -15.11 7.25
CA ILE A 214 -6.17 -15.21 8.33
C ILE A 214 -6.18 -16.61 8.93
N PHE A 215 -7.36 -17.16 9.21
CA PHE A 215 -7.50 -18.51 9.75
C PHE A 215 -6.92 -19.56 8.79
N MET A 216 -7.24 -19.50 7.50
CA MET A 216 -6.73 -20.49 6.54
C MET A 216 -5.23 -20.37 6.28
N ASN A 217 -4.72 -19.15 6.26
CA ASN A 217 -3.29 -18.92 6.16
C ASN A 217 -2.55 -19.51 7.38
N SER A 218 -3.10 -19.29 8.58
CA SER A 218 -2.57 -19.87 9.82
C SER A 218 -2.66 -21.40 9.83
N PHE A 219 -3.79 -21.96 9.38
CA PHE A 219 -3.98 -23.40 9.25
C PHE A 219 -2.96 -24.01 8.28
N ARG A 220 -2.73 -23.38 7.13
CA ARG A 220 -1.69 -23.79 6.17
C ARG A 220 -0.31 -23.82 6.84
N ILE A 221 0.08 -22.75 7.54
CA ILE A 221 1.38 -22.67 8.25
C ILE A 221 1.50 -23.81 9.27
N GLY A 222 0.45 -24.03 10.07
CA GLY A 222 0.45 -25.11 11.06
C GLY A 222 0.56 -26.51 10.45
N VAL A 223 -0.18 -26.76 9.36
CA VAL A 223 -0.12 -28.02 8.61
C VAL A 223 1.27 -28.27 8.05
N ILE A 224 1.94 -27.25 7.52
CA ILE A 224 3.34 -27.37 7.05
C ILE A 224 4.26 -27.77 8.22
N GLY A 225 4.12 -27.13 9.39
CA GLY A 225 4.90 -27.49 10.57
C GLY A 225 4.69 -28.95 11.01
N VAL A 226 3.44 -29.41 11.05
CA VAL A 226 3.10 -30.81 11.36
C VAL A 226 3.70 -31.77 10.33
N MET A 227 3.68 -31.40 9.04
CA MET A 227 4.23 -32.25 7.99
C MET A 227 5.75 -32.36 8.06
N VAL A 228 6.44 -31.25 8.29
CA VAL A 228 7.91 -31.23 8.39
C VAL A 228 8.40 -32.07 9.56
N ASP A 229 7.72 -31.99 10.71
CA ASP A 229 8.07 -32.78 11.89
C ASP A 229 7.92 -34.30 11.65
N ASN A 230 6.82 -34.72 11.00
CA ASN A 230 6.53 -36.15 10.82
C ASN A 230 7.25 -36.81 9.62
N TRP A 231 7.51 -36.06 8.54
CA TRP A 231 7.99 -36.60 7.26
C TRP A 231 9.24 -35.90 6.70
N GLY A 232 9.80 -34.93 7.43
CA GLY A 232 11.04 -34.25 7.08
C GLY A 232 10.88 -33.05 6.14
N ILE A 233 11.99 -32.35 5.92
CA ILE A 233 12.07 -31.03 5.26
C ILE A 233 11.63 -31.08 3.80
N SER A 234 11.81 -32.22 3.10
CA SER A 234 11.40 -32.39 1.70
C SER A 234 9.89 -32.24 1.49
N MET A 235 9.09 -32.45 2.54
CA MET A 235 7.65 -32.19 2.48
C MET A 235 7.35 -30.70 2.45
N ALA A 236 8.17 -29.84 3.06
CA ALA A 236 8.01 -28.40 2.87
C ALA A 236 8.18 -28.07 1.39
N GLU A 237 9.28 -28.41 0.75
CA GLU A 237 9.55 -28.00 -0.64
C GLU A 237 8.52 -28.56 -1.65
N GLY A 238 8.17 -29.86 -1.56
CA GLY A 238 7.19 -30.47 -2.48
C GLY A 238 5.73 -30.06 -2.24
N PHE A 239 5.28 -30.06 -0.98
CA PHE A 239 3.91 -29.68 -0.63
C PHE A 239 3.69 -28.16 -0.72
N LEU A 240 4.71 -27.33 -0.43
CA LEU A 240 4.60 -25.87 -0.54
C LEU A 240 4.25 -25.43 -1.96
N HIS A 241 4.76 -26.09 -3.00
CA HIS A 241 4.46 -25.79 -4.41
C HIS A 241 3.04 -26.22 -4.84
N ASP A 242 2.51 -27.35 -4.35
CA ASP A 242 1.15 -27.79 -4.68
C ASP A 242 0.06 -27.04 -3.87
N PHE A 243 0.38 -26.64 -2.63
CA PHE A 243 -0.48 -25.84 -1.75
C PHE A 243 -0.26 -24.32 -1.88
N GLU A 244 0.48 -23.88 -2.91
CA GLU A 244 1.05 -22.52 -3.00
C GLU A 244 0.02 -21.41 -3.27
N GLY A 245 -1.26 -21.74 -3.47
CA GLY A 245 -2.27 -20.72 -3.20
C GLY A 245 -3.68 -20.95 -3.71
N TRP A 246 -3.82 -21.63 -4.85
CA TRP A 246 -5.15 -21.79 -5.45
C TRP A 246 -6.05 -22.70 -4.59
N ILE A 247 -5.49 -23.76 -3.96
CA ILE A 247 -6.24 -24.65 -3.06
C ILE A 247 -6.76 -23.88 -1.84
N ILE A 248 -5.89 -23.12 -1.19
CA ILE A 248 -6.25 -22.31 -0.01
C ILE A 248 -7.26 -21.24 -0.40
N PHE A 249 -7.09 -20.58 -1.54
CA PHE A 249 -8.05 -19.63 -2.06
C PHE A 249 -9.42 -20.29 -2.31
N MET A 250 -9.46 -21.47 -2.93
CA MET A 250 -10.69 -22.23 -3.16
C MET A 250 -11.36 -22.65 -1.85
N ALA A 251 -10.58 -23.04 -0.84
CA ALA A 251 -11.08 -23.34 0.49
C ALA A 251 -11.67 -22.09 1.19
N CYS A 252 -10.99 -20.94 1.07
CA CYS A 252 -11.52 -19.64 1.53
C CYS A 252 -12.85 -19.28 0.85
N ALA A 253 -12.93 -19.43 -0.47
CA ALA A 253 -14.16 -19.19 -1.23
C ALA A 253 -15.28 -20.16 -0.83
N ALA A 254 -14.96 -21.43 -0.60
CA ALA A 254 -15.91 -22.43 -0.12
C ALA A 254 -16.45 -22.08 1.27
N MET A 255 -15.60 -21.64 2.21
CA MET A 255 -16.07 -21.18 3.52
C MET A 255 -16.91 -19.91 3.44
N LEU A 256 -16.56 -18.98 2.56
CA LEU A 256 -17.38 -17.80 2.30
C LEU A 256 -18.77 -18.20 1.79
N PHE A 257 -18.84 -19.19 0.90
CA PHE A 257 -20.10 -19.75 0.44
C PHE A 257 -20.88 -20.45 1.57
N LEU A 258 -20.20 -21.26 2.39
CA LEU A 258 -20.80 -21.90 3.57
C LEU A 258 -21.35 -20.87 4.57
N LEU A 259 -20.66 -19.74 4.76
CA LEU A 259 -21.14 -18.64 5.58
C LEU A 259 -22.45 -18.08 5.04
N VAL A 260 -22.56 -17.88 3.71
CA VAL A 260 -23.82 -17.45 3.09
C VAL A 260 -24.95 -18.46 3.38
N VAL A 261 -24.66 -19.76 3.21
CA VAL A 261 -25.63 -20.82 3.50
C VAL A 261 -26.05 -20.82 4.98
N LEU A 262 -25.10 -20.64 5.91
CA LEU A 262 -25.37 -20.55 7.35
C LEU A 262 -26.20 -19.32 7.71
N LEU A 263 -25.90 -18.15 7.14
CA LEU A 263 -26.66 -16.93 7.36
C LEU A 263 -28.12 -17.07 6.89
N GLU A 264 -28.34 -17.78 5.78
CA GLU A 264 -29.70 -18.09 5.30
C GLU A 264 -30.39 -19.20 6.11
N LYS A 265 -29.66 -20.06 6.83
CA LYS A 265 -30.26 -20.98 7.81
C LYS A 265 -30.66 -20.27 9.12
N ILE A 266 -29.80 -19.39 9.62
CA ILE A 266 -30.00 -18.70 10.91
C ILE A 266 -31.06 -17.61 10.80
N ALA A 267 -31.06 -16.87 9.70
CA ALA A 267 -32.03 -15.81 9.43
C ALA A 267 -32.64 -16.02 8.04
N PRO A 268 -33.60 -16.95 7.86
CA PRO A 268 -34.10 -17.30 6.53
C PRO A 268 -34.68 -16.12 5.76
N SER A 269 -34.20 -15.91 4.54
CA SER A 269 -34.96 -15.14 3.56
C SER A 269 -36.04 -16.03 2.93
N ARG A 270 -37.13 -15.43 2.43
CA ARG A 270 -38.19 -16.18 1.71
C ARG A 270 -37.75 -16.67 0.31
N LYS A 271 -36.46 -16.59 -0.03
CA LYS A 271 -35.91 -16.87 -1.36
C LYS A 271 -34.96 -18.07 -1.30
N SER A 272 -34.88 -18.84 -2.39
CA SER A 272 -33.87 -19.90 -2.52
C SER A 272 -32.47 -19.32 -2.76
N LEU A 273 -31.40 -20.10 -2.52
CA LEU A 273 -30.01 -19.67 -2.80
C LEU A 273 -29.80 -19.25 -4.27
N SER A 274 -30.41 -19.96 -5.22
CA SER A 274 -30.36 -19.59 -6.64
C SER A 274 -31.11 -18.29 -6.94
N GLN A 275 -32.17 -17.97 -6.19
CA GLN A 275 -32.89 -16.69 -6.32
C GLN A 275 -32.16 -15.53 -5.61
N LEU A 276 -31.33 -15.83 -4.62
CA LEU A 276 -30.54 -14.84 -3.89
C LEU A 276 -29.34 -14.32 -4.70
N PHE A 277 -28.76 -15.16 -5.55
CA PHE A 277 -27.71 -14.81 -6.51
C PHE A 277 -28.19 -14.77 -7.96
N GLY A 278 -29.49 -14.99 -8.17
CA GLY A 278 -30.08 -15.00 -9.50
C GLY A 278 -29.89 -13.66 -10.19
N VAL A 279 -29.48 -13.72 -11.46
CA VAL A 279 -29.56 -12.58 -12.37
C VAL A 279 -31.04 -12.20 -12.43
N VAL A 280 -31.37 -10.99 -11.99
CA VAL A 280 -32.76 -10.53 -11.94
C VAL A 280 -33.28 -10.46 -13.37
N ASP A 281 -34.20 -11.37 -13.72
CA ASP A 281 -35.02 -11.20 -14.92
C ASP A 281 -35.79 -9.89 -14.80
N HIS A 282 -35.43 -8.91 -15.62
CA HIS A 282 -36.13 -7.65 -15.65
C HIS A 282 -37.49 -7.86 -16.30
N ALA A 283 -38.54 -7.71 -15.48
CA ALA A 283 -39.91 -7.52 -15.94
C ALA A 283 -39.92 -6.51 -17.09
N SER A 284 -40.54 -6.93 -18.20
CA SER A 284 -40.71 -6.15 -19.42
C SER A 284 -41.14 -4.73 -19.06
N ALA A 285 -40.28 -3.75 -19.33
CA ALA A 285 -40.62 -2.35 -19.12
C ALA A 285 -41.88 -2.07 -19.94
N ASN A 286 -42.99 -1.79 -19.25
CA ASN A 286 -44.24 -1.41 -19.89
C ASN A 286 -43.97 -0.12 -20.67
N ASN A 287 -43.74 -0.26 -21.98
CA ASN A 287 -43.35 0.81 -22.90
C ASN A 287 -44.52 1.77 -23.23
N MET A 288 -45.53 1.87 -22.36
CA MET A 288 -46.78 2.57 -22.68
C MET A 288 -46.68 4.10 -22.58
N PHE A 289 -45.61 4.63 -21.98
CA PHE A 289 -45.34 6.07 -21.92
C PHE A 289 -43.84 6.35 -22.12
N ARG A 290 -43.32 6.02 -23.31
CA ARG A 290 -42.04 6.57 -23.77
C ARG A 290 -42.28 7.99 -24.26
N ASP A 291 -42.16 8.95 -23.35
CA ASP A 291 -42.09 10.36 -23.69
C ASP A 291 -40.83 10.57 -24.54
N SER A 292 -41.04 10.62 -25.85
CA SER A 292 -40.03 10.82 -26.88
C SER A 292 -39.45 12.24 -26.80
N ASN A 293 -38.13 12.35 -26.89
CA ASN A 293 -37.38 13.60 -27.10
C ASN A 293 -37.50 14.68 -26.01
N LYS A 294 -37.01 14.41 -24.80
CA LYS A 294 -36.47 15.51 -23.97
C LYS A 294 -35.01 15.77 -24.36
N SER A 295 -34.78 16.85 -25.11
CA SER A 295 -33.44 17.35 -25.40
C SER A 295 -32.86 17.95 -24.12
N TYR A 296 -31.92 17.24 -23.50
CA TYR A 296 -31.19 17.75 -22.34
C TYR A 296 -30.09 18.71 -22.78
N THR A 297 -29.90 19.80 -22.05
CA THR A 297 -28.80 20.74 -22.30
C THR A 297 -27.45 20.04 -22.04
N TYR A 298 -26.58 20.04 -23.04
CA TYR A 298 -25.25 19.40 -23.00
C TYR A 298 -24.19 20.19 -22.22
N GLY A 299 -24.57 21.27 -21.53
CA GLY A 299 -23.66 22.17 -20.80
C GLY A 299 -22.71 21.47 -19.83
N PRO A 300 -23.20 20.63 -18.91
CA PRO A 300 -22.34 19.89 -17.97
C PRO A 300 -21.31 19.00 -18.66
N PHE A 301 -21.67 18.41 -19.81
CA PHE A 301 -20.78 17.54 -20.56
C PHE A 301 -19.64 18.34 -21.22
N PHE A 302 -19.93 19.52 -21.76
CA PHE A 302 -18.91 20.40 -22.32
C PHE A 302 -17.91 20.86 -21.25
N VAL A 303 -18.42 21.26 -20.08
CA VAL A 303 -17.58 21.61 -18.93
C VAL A 303 -16.72 20.41 -18.50
N PHE A 304 -17.27 19.20 -18.47
CA PHE A 304 -16.53 17.98 -18.17
C PHE A 304 -15.37 17.72 -19.14
N ILE A 305 -15.60 17.91 -20.45
CA ILE A 305 -14.52 17.78 -21.45
C ILE A 305 -13.43 18.83 -21.21
N ILE A 306 -13.79 20.08 -20.91
CA ILE A 306 -12.80 21.11 -20.56
C ILE A 306 -11.97 20.69 -19.34
N ILE A 307 -12.62 20.18 -18.29
CA ILE A 307 -11.95 19.67 -17.08
C ILE A 307 -10.96 18.55 -17.43
N LEU A 308 -11.36 17.60 -18.28
CA LEU A 308 -10.47 16.53 -18.75
C LEU A 308 -9.30 17.04 -19.60
N LEU A 309 -9.53 18.03 -20.46
CA LEU A 309 -8.45 18.66 -21.23
C LEU A 309 -7.47 19.40 -20.32
N ILE A 310 -7.95 20.08 -19.26
CA ILE A 310 -7.09 20.69 -18.24
C ILE A 310 -6.23 19.62 -17.56
N ALA A 311 -6.83 18.49 -17.17
CA ALA A 311 -6.08 17.37 -16.60
C ALA A 311 -5.01 16.86 -17.57
N LEU A 312 -5.37 16.58 -18.83
CA LEU A 312 -4.42 16.11 -19.85
C LEU A 312 -3.30 17.13 -20.15
N ILE A 313 -3.60 18.43 -20.14
CA ILE A 313 -2.59 19.46 -20.36
C ILE A 313 -1.68 19.57 -19.14
N SER A 314 -2.22 19.44 -17.92
CA SER A 314 -1.46 19.49 -16.68
C SER A 314 -0.39 18.39 -16.60
N THR A 315 -0.63 17.18 -17.12
CA THR A 315 0.40 16.13 -17.15
C THR A 315 1.62 16.56 -17.96
N LYS A 316 1.41 17.15 -19.14
CA LYS A 316 2.52 17.66 -19.96
C LYS A 316 3.34 18.70 -19.22
N PHE A 317 2.68 19.62 -18.50
CA PHE A 317 3.37 20.63 -17.71
C PHE A 317 4.17 20.03 -16.55
N VAL A 318 3.66 18.99 -15.89
CA VAL A 318 4.36 18.32 -14.78
C VAL A 318 5.50 17.44 -15.29
N ASP A 319 5.28 16.65 -16.36
CA ASP A 319 6.28 15.75 -16.94
C ASP A 319 7.46 16.50 -17.57
N SER A 320 7.21 17.66 -18.20
CA SER A 320 8.29 18.48 -18.78
C SER A 320 9.04 19.30 -17.74
N ARG A 321 8.62 19.26 -16.48
CA ARG A 321 9.20 20.06 -15.41
C ARG A 321 10.47 19.38 -14.91
N VAL A 322 11.62 19.88 -15.37
CA VAL A 322 12.93 19.56 -14.81
C VAL A 322 12.99 20.17 -13.41
N GLU A 323 13.24 19.34 -12.39
CA GLU A 323 13.48 19.85 -11.04
C GLU A 323 14.86 20.48 -10.97
N GLU A 324 14.97 21.55 -10.20
CA GLU A 324 16.27 22.17 -9.96
C GLU A 324 17.01 21.36 -8.90
N ALA A 325 18.02 20.61 -9.32
CA ALA A 325 18.89 19.92 -8.40
C ALA A 325 19.99 20.86 -7.92
N PRO A 326 20.01 21.25 -6.63
CA PRO A 326 21.13 21.99 -6.09
C PRO A 326 22.41 21.13 -6.13
N PRO A 327 23.58 21.73 -6.42
CA PRO A 327 24.84 21.02 -6.29
C PRO A 327 25.06 20.63 -4.82
N HIS A 328 25.54 19.42 -4.57
CA HIS A 328 25.94 18.94 -3.25
C HIS A 328 27.35 18.34 -3.30
N GLU A 329 28.04 18.30 -2.17
CA GLU A 329 29.27 17.52 -2.02
C GLU A 329 28.92 16.02 -1.98
N ASP A 330 29.72 15.16 -2.63
CA ASP A 330 29.48 13.71 -2.65
C ASP A 330 29.66 13.10 -1.25
N LEU A 331 28.70 12.32 -0.77
CA LEU A 331 28.69 11.67 0.54
C LEU A 331 29.84 10.67 0.73
N ILE A 332 30.44 10.18 -0.36
CA ILE A 332 31.66 9.37 -0.30
C ILE A 332 32.87 10.16 0.26
N SER A 333 32.82 11.49 0.20
CA SER A 333 33.86 12.36 0.75
C SER A 333 33.56 12.81 2.19
N PHE A 334 32.49 12.30 2.80
CA PHE A 334 32.11 12.65 4.18
C PHE A 334 33.24 12.30 5.16
N PRO A 335 33.56 13.17 6.15
CA PRO A 335 34.73 12.96 6.98
C PRO A 335 34.65 11.67 7.81
N LEU A 336 35.72 10.88 7.76
CA LEU A 336 35.89 9.67 8.55
C LEU A 336 36.70 9.89 9.84
N GLN A 337 37.19 11.10 10.08
CA GLN A 337 37.99 11.41 11.27
C GLN A 337 37.35 12.58 12.00
N PHE A 338 36.96 12.33 13.24
CA PHE A 338 36.47 13.34 14.17
C PHE A 338 37.20 13.19 15.50
N PRO A 339 37.15 14.19 16.40
CA PRO A 339 37.69 14.04 17.74
C PRO A 339 37.15 12.76 18.39
N ASP A 340 38.05 11.92 18.89
CA ASP A 340 37.74 10.64 19.57
C ASP A 340 37.00 9.57 18.74
N TRP A 341 36.79 9.79 17.43
CA TRP A 341 36.05 8.88 16.55
C TRP A 341 36.81 8.61 15.23
N ILE A 342 36.92 7.33 14.88
CA ILE A 342 37.46 6.88 13.59
C ILE A 342 36.37 6.11 12.84
N GLY A 343 36.04 6.61 11.67
CA GLY A 343 35.08 6.06 10.74
C GLY A 343 35.72 5.14 9.70
N GLN A 344 34.94 4.17 9.24
CA GLN A 344 35.24 3.35 8.08
C GLN A 344 33.97 3.26 7.21
N HIS A 345 34.12 3.54 5.92
CA HIS A 345 33.03 3.28 4.97
C HIS A 345 32.74 1.79 4.88
N ASP A 346 31.46 1.50 4.79
CA ASP A 346 30.93 0.18 4.48
C ASP A 346 30.10 0.30 3.19
N LYS A 347 29.84 -0.83 2.52
CA LYS A 347 29.15 -0.84 1.23
C LYS A 347 27.83 -1.57 1.35
N LEU A 348 26.76 -0.95 0.85
CA LEU A 348 25.50 -1.64 0.65
C LEU A 348 25.59 -2.55 -0.59
N ASP A 349 24.91 -3.69 -0.56
CA ASP A 349 24.80 -4.57 -1.72
C ASP A 349 24.21 -3.79 -2.91
N ASP A 350 24.76 -4.01 -4.12
CA ASP A 350 24.35 -3.28 -5.32
C ASP A 350 22.86 -3.44 -5.60
N ARG A 351 22.26 -4.61 -5.28
CA ARG A 351 20.81 -4.83 -5.40
C ARG A 351 20.00 -3.96 -4.45
N VAL A 352 20.53 -3.66 -3.27
CA VAL A 352 19.88 -2.77 -2.29
C VAL A 352 19.95 -1.35 -2.79
N VAL A 353 21.10 -0.91 -3.30
CA VAL A 353 21.27 0.44 -3.89
C VAL A 353 20.29 0.64 -5.05
N ASP A 354 20.25 -0.30 -6.00
CA ASP A 354 19.35 -0.25 -7.16
C ASP A 354 17.88 -0.22 -6.74
N LYS A 355 17.51 -0.98 -5.71
CA LYS A 355 16.12 -1.07 -5.22
C LYS A 355 15.70 0.19 -4.46
N LEU A 356 16.60 0.81 -3.70
CA LEU A 356 16.32 2.03 -2.95
C LEU A 356 16.32 3.28 -3.84
N GLY A 357 17.08 3.26 -4.94
CA GLY A 357 17.13 4.32 -5.94
C GLY A 357 17.50 5.70 -5.40
N MET A 358 18.30 5.72 -4.34
CA MET A 358 18.97 6.92 -3.83
C MET A 358 20.04 7.41 -4.80
N THR A 359 20.17 8.72 -4.95
CA THR A 359 21.16 9.35 -5.83
C THR A 359 22.58 9.21 -5.27
N ASP A 360 22.70 9.37 -3.95
CA ASP A 360 23.97 9.30 -3.23
C ASP A 360 23.74 8.79 -1.80
N TYR A 361 24.75 8.19 -1.18
CA TYR A 361 24.62 7.69 0.18
C TYR A 361 25.93 7.66 0.97
N LEU A 362 25.79 7.82 2.29
CA LEU A 362 26.81 7.49 3.28
C LEU A 362 26.39 6.21 3.99
N PHE A 363 27.28 5.25 4.08
CA PHE A 363 27.15 4.12 5.00
C PHE A 363 28.51 3.90 5.67
N ALA A 364 28.61 4.24 6.96
CA ALA A 364 29.89 4.22 7.67
C ALA A 364 29.73 3.78 9.12
N ASN A 365 30.69 3.01 9.61
CA ASN A 365 30.79 2.63 11.02
C ASN A 365 31.88 3.47 11.69
N TYR A 366 31.50 4.24 12.71
CA TYR A 366 32.41 5.01 13.54
C TYR A 366 32.68 4.26 14.83
N THR A 367 33.96 4.16 15.19
CA THR A 367 34.43 3.54 16.42
C THR A 367 35.08 4.62 17.29
N SER A 368 34.65 4.73 18.55
CA SER A 368 35.26 5.66 19.50
C SER A 368 36.54 5.08 20.13
N ILE A 369 37.30 5.92 20.82
CA ILE A 369 38.46 5.50 21.64
C ILE A 369 38.07 4.40 22.66
N ASP A 370 36.87 4.50 23.24
CA ASP A 370 36.31 3.52 24.18
C ASP A 370 35.74 2.26 23.49
N ARG A 371 36.01 2.07 22.20
CA ARG A 371 35.51 0.97 21.35
C ARG A 371 33.99 0.89 21.23
N ASN A 372 33.29 2.01 21.47
CA ASN A 372 31.87 2.12 21.17
C ASN A 372 31.68 2.27 19.65
N ILE A 373 30.64 1.66 19.10
CA ILE A 373 30.37 1.68 17.65
C ILE A 373 29.06 2.42 17.37
N VAL A 374 29.08 3.34 16.42
CA VAL A 374 27.88 4.00 15.88
C VAL A 374 27.91 3.91 14.36
N ASN A 375 26.89 3.30 13.77
CA ASN A 375 26.67 3.30 12.33
C ASN A 375 25.93 4.58 11.92
N VAL A 376 26.43 5.27 10.90
CA VAL A 376 25.80 6.42 10.29
C VAL A 376 25.39 6.05 8.87
N TYR A 377 24.12 6.29 8.57
CA TYR A 377 23.53 6.08 7.26
C TYR A 377 22.83 7.36 6.80
N VAL A 378 23.19 7.83 5.61
CA VAL A 378 22.52 8.95 4.94
C VAL A 378 22.14 8.48 3.55
N ALA A 379 20.87 8.63 3.19
CA ALA A 379 20.38 8.32 1.84
C ALA A 379 19.84 9.61 1.22
N TYR A 380 20.58 10.15 0.24
CA TYR A 380 20.23 11.38 -0.45
C TYR A 380 19.51 11.09 -1.76
N TYR A 381 18.47 11.87 -2.02
CA TYR A 381 17.68 11.81 -3.25
C TYR A 381 17.68 13.21 -3.84
N GLU A 382 18.21 13.33 -5.06
CA GLU A 382 18.16 14.57 -5.84
C GLU A 382 16.73 14.86 -6.32
N SER A 383 15.97 13.81 -6.65
CA SER A 383 14.55 13.89 -6.95
C SER A 383 13.80 12.75 -6.27
N GLN A 384 12.68 13.08 -5.63
CA GLN A 384 11.80 12.10 -5.00
C GLN A 384 10.54 11.81 -5.83
N ARG A 385 10.67 11.90 -7.17
CA ARG A 385 9.59 11.59 -8.12
C ARG A 385 9.62 10.13 -8.59
N LYS A 386 8.56 9.71 -9.28
CA LYS A 386 8.44 8.40 -9.97
C LYS A 386 8.66 7.17 -9.06
N GLY A 387 8.22 7.26 -7.81
CA GLY A 387 8.30 6.15 -6.85
C GLY A 387 9.64 6.05 -6.09
N GLN A 388 10.60 6.93 -6.36
CA GLN A 388 11.85 7.01 -5.60
C GLN A 388 11.66 7.95 -4.41
N SER A 389 11.77 7.45 -3.18
CA SER A 389 11.71 8.29 -1.98
C SER A 389 12.15 7.51 -0.75
N PRO A 390 12.84 8.15 0.22
CA PRO A 390 13.21 7.48 1.44
C PRO A 390 11.99 6.98 2.20
N HIS A 391 12.01 5.71 2.58
CA HIS A 391 11.05 5.14 3.51
C HIS A 391 11.53 5.32 4.96
N SER A 392 10.57 5.48 5.89
CA SER A 392 10.89 5.49 7.31
C SER A 392 11.49 4.14 7.75
N PRO A 393 12.52 4.11 8.61
CA PRO A 393 13.03 2.88 9.20
C PRO A 393 11.94 2.02 9.88
N ARG A 394 10.81 2.63 10.27
CA ARG A 394 9.62 1.92 10.77
C ARG A 394 9.04 0.89 9.80
N VAL A 395 9.34 1.03 8.51
CA VAL A 395 8.88 0.14 7.44
C VAL A 395 9.88 -0.99 7.21
N CYS A 396 11.18 -0.70 7.24
CA CYS A 396 12.21 -1.68 6.87
C CYS A 396 12.72 -2.53 8.03
N ILE A 397 12.74 -1.98 9.24
CA ILE A 397 13.24 -2.68 10.44
C ILE A 397 12.41 -3.96 10.71
N PRO A 398 11.05 -3.92 10.69
CA PRO A 398 10.25 -5.14 10.84
C PRO A 398 10.51 -6.20 9.78
N GLY A 399 10.78 -5.80 8.53
CA GLY A 399 11.08 -6.74 7.45
C GLY A 399 12.36 -7.56 7.68
N GLY A 400 13.30 -7.05 8.48
CA GLY A 400 14.52 -7.75 8.87
C GLY A 400 14.39 -8.59 10.15
N GLY A 401 13.18 -8.78 10.68
CA GLY A 401 12.93 -9.53 11.93
C GLY A 401 13.09 -8.71 13.21
N TRP A 402 13.36 -7.41 13.11
CA TRP A 402 13.51 -6.52 14.28
C TRP A 402 12.15 -5.96 14.71
N GLU A 403 11.83 -6.09 16.00
CA GLU A 403 10.62 -5.52 16.58
C GLU A 403 10.89 -4.12 17.16
N ILE A 404 9.96 -3.19 16.94
CA ILE A 404 10.03 -1.85 17.55
C ILE A 404 9.46 -1.93 18.96
N SER A 405 10.34 -1.90 19.97
CA SER A 405 9.96 -1.98 21.38
C SER A 405 9.56 -0.62 21.96
N GLU A 406 10.25 0.45 21.57
CA GLU A 406 9.99 1.81 22.01
C GLU A 406 10.10 2.76 20.83
N PHE A 407 9.18 3.72 20.73
CA PHE A 407 9.21 4.78 19.73
C PHE A 407 8.83 6.11 20.40
N ASN A 408 9.76 7.06 20.38
CA ASN A 408 9.57 8.39 20.94
C ASN A 408 10.09 9.45 19.97
N ARG A 409 9.33 10.51 19.76
CA ARG A 409 9.82 11.69 19.04
C ARG A 409 10.36 12.68 20.08
N THR A 410 11.64 13.00 19.98
CA THR A 410 12.35 13.88 20.92
C THR A 410 13.14 14.95 20.15
N GLN A 411 13.95 15.73 20.85
CA GLN A 411 14.86 16.71 20.27
C GLN A 411 16.28 16.49 20.74
N VAL A 412 17.23 16.73 19.84
CA VAL A 412 18.67 16.82 20.13
C VAL A 412 19.12 18.18 19.60
N ASP A 413 19.76 18.99 20.45
CA ASP A 413 20.18 20.37 20.13
C ASP A 413 19.05 21.25 19.56
N GLY A 414 17.82 21.06 20.07
CA GLY A 414 16.62 21.77 19.62
C GLY A 414 16.04 21.28 18.29
N GLN A 415 16.67 20.30 17.63
CA GLN A 415 16.20 19.73 16.37
C GLN A 415 15.42 18.43 16.60
N PRO A 416 14.27 18.24 15.92
CA PRO A 416 13.44 17.07 16.13
C PRO A 416 14.05 15.80 15.53
N ILE A 417 14.06 14.71 16.29
CA ILE A 417 14.47 13.37 15.84
C ILE A 417 13.47 12.31 16.29
N ASN A 418 13.40 11.19 15.56
CA ASN A 418 12.76 9.98 16.07
C ASN A 418 13.80 9.12 16.77
N ARG A 419 13.50 8.72 18.00
CA ARG A 419 14.27 7.80 18.82
C ARG A 419 13.52 6.48 18.90
N VAL A 420 14.16 5.40 18.50
CA VAL A 420 13.54 4.08 18.41
C VAL A 420 14.44 3.05 19.06
N ILE A 421 13.88 2.19 19.90
CA ILE A 421 14.57 1.00 20.39
C ILE A 421 14.02 -0.21 19.67
N ILE A 422 14.90 -0.95 19.01
CA ILE A 422 14.55 -2.13 18.23
C ILE A 422 15.18 -3.36 18.88
N LYS A 423 14.47 -4.48 18.84
CA LYS A 423 14.90 -5.74 19.44
C LYS A 423 14.83 -6.89 18.44
N ASN A 424 15.78 -7.81 18.54
CA ASN A 424 15.76 -9.07 17.81
C ASN A 424 16.36 -10.15 18.73
N GLY A 425 15.49 -10.99 19.30
CA GLY A 425 15.84 -11.87 20.41
C GLY A 425 16.39 -11.07 21.61
N ASP A 426 17.58 -11.45 22.08
CA ASP A 426 18.29 -10.77 23.17
C ASP A 426 19.08 -9.52 22.73
N GLN A 427 19.11 -9.22 21.43
CA GLN A 427 19.84 -8.05 20.91
C GLN A 427 18.93 -6.82 20.92
N GLU A 428 19.48 -5.70 21.42
CA GLU A 428 18.81 -4.41 21.39
C GLU A 428 19.67 -3.38 20.66
N GLN A 429 19.04 -2.50 19.88
CA GLN A 429 19.70 -1.38 19.23
C GLN A 429 18.90 -0.10 19.43
N LEU A 430 19.63 1.00 19.61
CA LEU A 430 19.08 2.35 19.61
C LEU A 430 19.26 2.95 18.21
N VAL A 431 18.16 3.47 17.66
CA VAL A 431 18.10 4.08 16.34
C VAL A 431 17.59 5.51 16.46
N TYR A 432 18.40 6.47 16.02
CA TYR A 432 17.96 7.84 15.77
C TYR A 432 17.77 8.04 14.27
N TYR A 433 16.66 8.66 13.85
CA TYR A 433 16.48 9.03 12.45
C TYR A 433 15.58 10.25 12.24
N TRP A 434 15.80 10.94 11.13
CA TRP A 434 14.99 12.06 10.67
C TRP A 434 15.11 12.24 9.15
N PHE A 435 14.25 13.07 8.58
CA PHE A 435 14.37 13.56 7.22
C PHE A 435 14.98 14.95 7.24
N GLN A 436 15.92 15.21 6.34
CA GLN A 436 16.61 16.49 6.26
C GLN A 436 16.65 16.97 4.81
N GLY A 437 16.45 18.27 4.62
CA GLY A 437 16.59 18.89 3.32
C GLY A 437 16.00 20.27 3.33
N ARG A 438 16.58 21.15 2.51
CA ARG A 438 16.15 22.54 2.39
C ARG A 438 16.18 23.30 3.72
N GLY A 439 17.29 23.17 4.44
CA GLY A 439 17.51 23.77 5.77
C GLY A 439 16.58 23.29 6.88
N ARG A 440 15.78 22.24 6.66
CA ARG A 440 14.79 21.72 7.62
C ARG A 440 15.13 20.30 8.06
N GLN A 441 15.05 20.08 9.36
CA GLN A 441 15.07 18.75 9.98
C GLN A 441 13.67 18.37 10.44
N ILE A 442 13.18 17.22 9.97
CA ILE A 442 11.79 16.79 10.13
C ILE A 442 11.74 15.35 10.62
N ALA A 443 11.21 15.13 11.82
CA ALA A 443 11.03 13.79 12.38
C ALA A 443 9.66 13.15 12.05
N ASN A 444 8.71 13.89 11.46
CA ASN A 444 7.40 13.32 11.12
C ASN A 444 7.32 13.02 9.62
N GLU A 445 7.07 11.76 9.28
CA GLU A 445 6.97 11.28 7.90
C GLU A 445 5.91 12.03 7.09
N TYR A 446 4.73 12.26 7.67
CA TYR A 446 3.62 12.95 7.02
C TYR A 446 3.93 14.43 6.83
N THR A 447 4.55 15.07 7.83
CA THR A 447 5.00 16.45 7.74
C THR A 447 6.09 16.59 6.67
N ASN A 448 7.01 15.63 6.57
CA ASN A 448 8.02 15.62 5.51
C ASN A 448 7.39 15.53 4.12
N LYS A 449 6.41 14.63 3.93
CA LYS A 449 5.64 14.54 2.67
C LYS A 449 4.87 15.81 2.34
N TRP A 450 4.31 16.48 3.36
CA TRP A 450 3.64 17.77 3.16
C TRP A 450 4.60 18.87 2.73
N TYR A 451 5.78 18.98 3.34
CA TYR A 451 6.80 19.93 2.89
C TYR A 451 7.28 19.59 1.49
N LEU A 452 7.61 18.33 1.19
CA LEU A 452 7.94 17.89 -0.17
C LEU A 452 6.88 18.31 -1.19
N PHE A 453 5.60 18.14 -0.89
CA PHE A 453 4.52 18.62 -1.77
C PHE A 453 4.52 20.15 -1.92
N LYS A 454 4.65 20.89 -0.82
CA LYS A 454 4.69 22.36 -0.82
C LYS A 454 5.86 22.88 -1.64
N ASP A 455 7.05 22.32 -1.47
CA ASP A 455 8.26 22.80 -2.12
C ASP A 455 8.33 22.32 -3.58
N ALA A 456 7.78 21.14 -3.89
CA ALA A 456 7.51 20.76 -5.27
C ALA A 456 6.66 21.83 -5.95
N LEU A 457 5.61 22.34 -5.30
CA LEU A 457 4.74 23.36 -5.88
C LEU A 457 5.40 24.74 -5.99
N LEU A 458 6.07 25.21 -4.93
CA LEU A 458 6.56 26.59 -4.81
C LEU A 458 7.99 26.79 -5.31
N GLU A 459 8.86 25.79 -5.13
CA GLU A 459 10.31 25.89 -5.33
C GLU A 459 10.82 24.97 -6.46
N ASN A 460 9.96 24.11 -7.02
CA ASN A 460 10.34 23.12 -8.05
C ASN A 460 11.43 22.14 -7.61
N ARG A 461 11.40 21.77 -6.32
CA ARG A 461 12.42 20.95 -5.67
C ARG A 461 11.80 19.86 -4.80
N THR A 462 12.30 18.63 -4.92
CA THR A 462 11.93 17.50 -4.04
C THR A 462 13.15 16.81 -3.43
N ASP A 463 14.31 17.44 -3.50
CA ASP A 463 15.54 16.92 -2.93
C ASP A 463 15.46 16.79 -1.39
N GLY A 464 16.19 15.82 -0.87
CA GLY A 464 16.31 15.60 0.56
C GLY A 464 16.91 14.24 0.90
N ALA A 465 17.23 14.06 2.18
CA ALA A 465 17.85 12.86 2.71
C ALA A 465 17.08 12.24 3.88
N LEU A 466 17.22 10.93 4.04
CA LEU A 466 17.00 10.24 5.31
C LEU A 466 18.35 10.13 6.02
N VAL A 467 18.41 10.60 7.26
CA VAL A 467 19.60 10.46 8.11
C VAL A 467 19.27 9.50 9.24
N ARG A 468 20.18 8.56 9.53
CA ARG A 468 20.02 7.52 10.55
C ARG A 468 21.32 7.24 11.29
N TYR A 469 21.25 7.17 12.60
CA TYR A 469 22.31 6.71 13.49
C TYR A 469 21.84 5.45 14.22
N VAL A 470 22.71 4.45 14.31
CA VAL A 470 22.41 3.17 14.99
C VAL A 470 23.55 2.78 15.90
N THR A 471 23.25 2.34 17.12
CA THR A 471 24.24 1.75 18.02
C THR A 471 23.63 0.57 18.79
N PRO A 472 24.40 -0.50 19.05
CA PRO A 472 23.92 -1.60 19.91
C PRO A 472 23.76 -1.12 21.36
N ILE A 473 22.73 -1.60 22.05
CA ILE A 473 22.58 -1.44 23.50
C ILE A 473 23.18 -2.69 24.15
N ILE A 474 24.29 -2.53 24.88
CA ILE A 474 25.01 -3.67 25.45
C ILE A 474 24.20 -4.25 26.63
N PRO A 475 24.19 -5.58 26.86
CA PRO A 475 23.50 -6.15 28.02
C PRO A 475 23.94 -5.50 29.34
N GLY A 476 22.98 -4.96 30.09
CA GLY A 476 23.22 -4.24 31.36
C GLY A 476 23.57 -2.75 31.19
N GLU A 477 23.69 -2.24 29.97
CA GLU A 477 23.85 -0.82 29.68
C GLU A 477 22.51 -0.07 29.85
N SER A 478 22.55 1.14 30.41
CA SER A 478 21.38 2.00 30.45
C SER A 478 21.11 2.61 29.06
N HIS A 479 19.84 2.77 28.68
CA HIS A 479 19.50 3.43 27.41
C HIS A 479 20.12 4.83 27.27
N GLN A 480 20.29 5.54 28.40
CA GLN A 480 20.92 6.86 28.47
C GLN A 480 22.39 6.85 28.02
N ASN A 481 23.14 5.78 28.28
CA ASN A 481 24.52 5.67 27.81
C ASN A 481 24.58 5.47 26.30
N ALA A 482 23.67 4.68 25.73
CA ALA A 482 23.52 4.54 24.29
C ALA A 482 23.09 5.87 23.63
N ASP A 483 22.20 6.62 24.27
CA ASP A 483 21.80 7.98 23.84
C ASP A 483 23.01 8.93 23.83
N ALA A 484 23.78 8.97 24.92
CA ALA A 484 24.97 9.80 25.03
C ALA A 484 26.03 9.44 23.99
N ARG A 485 26.18 8.15 23.69
CA ARG A 485 27.09 7.66 22.65
C ARG A 485 26.72 8.21 21.27
N ILE A 486 25.46 8.08 20.84
CA ILE A 486 25.01 8.65 19.55
C ILE A 486 25.18 10.18 19.56
N GLN A 487 24.76 10.85 20.63
CA GLN A 487 24.82 12.31 20.73
C GLN A 487 26.26 12.84 20.67
N SER A 488 27.24 12.14 21.26
CA SER A 488 28.64 12.55 21.20
C SER A 488 29.21 12.55 19.79
N LEU A 489 28.86 11.57 18.94
CA LEU A 489 29.22 11.58 17.53
C LEU A 489 28.44 12.66 16.75
N MET A 490 27.14 12.82 17.07
CA MET A 490 26.27 13.80 16.41
C MET A 490 26.77 15.24 16.56
N GLN A 491 27.44 15.60 17.67
CA GLN A 491 28.05 16.92 17.87
C GLN A 491 29.08 17.26 16.80
N HIS A 492 29.73 16.25 16.21
CA HIS A 492 30.71 16.44 15.15
C HIS A 492 30.11 16.24 13.75
N THR A 493 29.27 15.21 13.57
CA THR A 493 28.75 14.86 12.24
C THR A 493 27.58 15.74 11.80
N SER A 494 26.70 16.17 12.71
CA SER A 494 25.48 16.90 12.34
C SER A 494 25.76 18.25 11.68
N PRO A 495 26.74 19.06 12.14
CA PRO A 495 27.12 20.30 11.45
C PRO A 495 27.66 20.07 10.04
N GLU A 496 28.42 18.99 9.82
CA GLU A 496 28.97 18.65 8.51
C GLU A 496 27.87 18.24 7.52
N LEU A 497 26.81 17.57 7.97
CA LEU A 497 25.70 17.13 7.09
C LEU A 497 25.10 18.27 6.24
N ASN A 498 25.10 19.51 6.73
CA ASN A 498 24.57 20.66 5.98
C ASN A 498 25.39 21.01 4.73
N ARG A 499 26.64 20.53 4.63
CA ARG A 499 27.47 20.70 3.42
C ARG A 499 27.14 19.67 2.34
N TYR A 500 26.63 18.52 2.74
CA TYR A 500 26.29 17.40 1.87
C TYR A 500 24.80 17.34 1.55
N ILE A 501 23.95 17.98 2.37
CA ILE A 501 22.50 18.04 2.18
C ILE A 501 22.11 19.51 1.93
N PRO A 502 21.74 19.87 0.69
CA PRO A 502 21.45 21.25 0.31
C PRO A 502 20.33 21.94 1.11
N GLU A 503 20.50 23.27 1.26
CA GLU A 503 19.51 24.21 1.82
C GLU A 503 18.42 24.66 0.85
#